data_AF-A0A3N2PTX2-F1
#
_entry.id   AF-A0A3N2PTX2-F1
#
_cell.length_a   1.000
_cell.length_b   1.000
_cell.length_c   1.000
_cell.angle_alpha   90.00
_cell.angle_beta   90.00
_cell.angle_gamma   90.00
#
_symmetry.space_group_name_H-M   'P 1'
#
loop_
_entity.id
_entity.type
_entity.pdbx_description
1 polymer ?
#
loop_
_entity_poly.entity_id
_entity_poly.type
_entity_poly.pdbx_seq_one_letter_code
_entity_poly.pdbx_strand_id
1 'polypeptide(L)' 'MNGEDPPERPEYVLNIINGLERYNPEAVGALEGYLTEQCEQKYCDCNANRTLLKL' A
#
# COMPACT_ATOMS: atom_id res chain seq x y z
N MET A 1 17.68 2.28 5.61
CA MET A 1 16.91 1.07 5.25
C MET A 1 16.16 1.40 3.98
N ASN A 2 16.64 0.92 2.83
CA ASN A 2 15.88 0.99 1.58
C ASN A 2 14.77 -0.05 1.73
N GLY A 3 13.63 0.36 2.32
CA GLY A 3 12.46 -0.49 2.45
C GLY A 3 12.02 -0.87 1.05
N GLU A 4 12.11 -2.15 0.74
CA GLU A 4 11.94 -2.71 -0.59
C GLU A 4 10.53 -2.35 -1.09
N ASP A 5 10.44 -1.38 -2.00
CA ASP A 5 9.24 -1.24 -2.83
C ASP A 5 9.17 -2.48 -3.73
N PRO A 6 7.98 -3.08 -3.91
CA PRO A 6 7.84 -4.22 -4.79
C PRO A 6 8.19 -3.83 -6.23
N PRO A 7 8.75 -4.77 -7.03
CA PRO A 7 9.09 -4.48 -8.42
C PRO A 7 7.86 -4.18 -9.28
N GLU A 8 6.71 -4.75 -8.92
CA GLU A 8 5.42 -4.49 -9.56
C GLU A 8 4.40 -4.16 -8.47
N ARG A 9 3.83 -2.95 -8.55
CA ARG A 9 2.78 -2.47 -7.65
C ARG A 9 1.46 -2.43 -8.42
N PRO A 10 0.36 -2.96 -7.87
CA PRO A 10 -0.95 -2.84 -8.51
C PRO A 10 -1.33 -1.38 -8.76
N GLU A 11 -1.99 -1.11 -9.89
CA GLU A 11 -2.34 0.26 -10.29
C GLU A 11 -3.22 0.96 -9.26
N TYR A 12 -4.14 0.24 -8.62
CA TYR A 12 -4.99 0.80 -7.56
C TYR A 12 -4.19 1.27 -6.34
N VAL A 13 -3.17 0.52 -5.92
CA VAL A 13 -2.28 0.92 -4.82
C VAL A 13 -1.46 2.14 -5.22
N LEU A 14 -0.96 2.16 -6.46
CA LEU A 14 -0.17 3.26 -7.00
C LEU A 14 -0.99 4.56 -7.08
N ASN A 15 -2.25 4.47 -7.51
CA ASN A 15 -3.20 5.58 -7.54
C ASN A 15 -3.51 6.10 -6.14
N ILE A 16 -3.69 5.21 -5.15
CA ILE A 16 -3.92 5.62 -3.76
C ILE A 16 -2.70 6.38 -3.22
N ILE A 17 -1.51 5.80 -3.30
CA ILE A 17 -0.29 6.36 -2.71
C ILE A 17 0.10 7.70 -3.37
N ASN A 18 0.01 7.80 -4.70
CA ASN A 18 0.43 9.00 -5.42
C ASN A 18 -0.70 10.04 -5.55
N GLY A 19 -1.95 9.61 -5.46
CA GLY A 19 -3.14 10.44 -5.59
C GLY A 19 -3.58 11.13 -4.29
N LEU A 20 -4.73 11.79 -4.38
CA LEU A 20 -5.38 12.42 -3.22
C LEU A 20 -6.05 11.39 -2.29
N GLU A 21 -6.31 10.19 -2.79
CA GLU A 21 -6.94 9.09 -2.07
C GLU A 21 -6.14 8.63 -0.83
N ARG A 22 -4.82 8.90 -0.77
CA ARG A 22 -4.01 8.69 0.45
C ARG A 22 -4.44 9.50 1.68
N TYR A 23 -5.39 10.43 1.53
CA TYR A 23 -6.00 11.16 2.64
C TYR A 23 -7.48 10.78 2.84
N ASN A 24 -8.02 9.88 2.01
CA ASN A 24 -9.39 9.39 2.13
C ASN A 24 -9.41 8.15 3.05
N PRO A 25 -10.12 8.18 4.20
CA PRO A 25 -10.26 7.01 5.07
C PRO A 25 -10.92 5.80 4.38
N GLU A 26 -11.67 5.99 3.30
CA GLU A 26 -12.23 4.88 2.52
C GLU A 26 -11.14 4.02 1.85
N ALA A 27 -9.93 4.55 1.65
CA ALA A 27 -8.80 3.82 1.07
C ALA A 27 -8.15 2.81 2.04
N VAL A 28 -8.49 2.85 3.35
CA VAL A 28 -7.94 1.94 4.37
C VAL A 28 -8.22 0.50 4.01
N GLY A 29 -9.47 0.15 3.67
CA GLY A 29 -9.84 -1.23 3.35
C GLY A 29 -9.10 -1.80 2.14
N ALA A 30 -8.82 -0.96 1.12
CA ALA A 30 -8.04 -1.36 -0.04
C ALA A 30 -6.57 -1.65 0.33
N LEU A 31 -5.97 -0.82 1.19
CA LEU A 31 -4.59 -1.01 1.66
C LEU A 31 -4.45 -2.17 2.65
N GLU A 32 -5.47 -2.46 3.48
CA GLU A 32 -5.51 -3.64 4.35
C GLU A 32 -5.61 -4.94 3.56
N GLY A 33 -6.44 -4.96 2.50
CA GLY A 33 -6.51 -6.07 1.56
C GLY A 33 -5.14 -6.32 0.92
N TYR A 34 -4.49 -5.26 0.42
CA TYR A 34 -3.15 -5.36 -0.15
C TYR A 34 -2.08 -5.80 0.87
N LEU A 35 -2.18 -5.37 2.13
CA LEU A 35 -1.29 -5.83 3.20
C LEU A 35 -1.46 -7.34 3.47
N THR A 36 -2.69 -7.85 3.36
CA THR A 36 -2.95 -9.28 3.47
C THR A 36 -2.26 -10.04 2.34
N GLU A 37 -2.38 -9.57 1.10
CA GLU A 37 -1.71 -10.16 -0.07
C GLU A 37 -0.17 -10.17 0.09
N GLN A 38 0.40 -9.07 0.60
CA GLN A 38 1.84 -8.98 0.94
C GLN A 38 2.26 -10.11 1.89
N CYS A 39 1.49 -10.34 2.96
CA CYS A 39 1.77 -11.41 3.92
C CYS A 39 1.67 -12.81 3.29
N GLU A 40 0.65 -13.06 2.47
CA GLU A 40 0.45 -14.35 1.81
C GLU A 40 1.56 -14.68 0.81
N GLN A 41 1.96 -13.68 0.03
CA GLN A 41 2.98 -13.81 -1.02
C GLN A 41 4.41 -13.58 -0.51
N LYS A 42 4.58 -13.24 0.77
CA LYS A 42 5.87 -13.01 1.43
C LYS A 42 6.72 -11.92 0.77
N TYR A 43 6.09 -10.81 0.41
CA TYR A 43 6.78 -9.59 0.01
C TYR A 43 6.32 -8.42 0.88
N CYS A 44 6.97 -7.26 0.71
CA CYS A 44 6.62 -6.06 1.45
C CYS A 44 6.57 -4.87 0.49
N ASP A 45 5.65 -3.96 0.77
CA ASP A 45 5.56 -2.64 0.17
C ASP A 45 5.56 -1.60 1.29
N CYS A 46 6.76 -1.20 1.68
CA CYS A 46 6.95 -0.29 2.80
C CYS A 46 6.23 1.05 2.60
N ASN A 47 6.06 1.51 1.35
CA ASN A 47 5.40 2.77 1.05
C ASN A 47 3.87 2.66 1.18
N ALA A 48 3.28 1.56 0.70
CA ALA A 48 1.88 1.26 0.92
C ALA A 48 1.57 1.12 2.42
N ASN A 49 2.39 0.36 3.15
CA ASN A 49 2.21 0.12 4.58
C ASN A 49 2.34 1.42 5.39
N ARG A 50 3.26 2.30 5.00
CA ARG A 50 3.39 3.64 5.60
C ARG A 50 2.21 4.54 5.28
N THR A 51 1.60 4.39 4.09
CA THR A 51 0.40 5.15 3.72
C THR A 51 -0.79 4.69 4.54
N LEU A 52 -0.96 3.37 4.73
CA LEU A 52 -1.97 2.80 5.60
C LEU A 52 -1.85 3.32 7.04
N LEU A 53 -0.65 3.37 7.60
CA LEU A 53 -0.42 3.88 8.96
C LEU A 53 -0.67 5.39 9.14
N LYS A 54 -0.80 6.16 8.06
CA LYS A 54 -1.08 7.60 8.11
C LYS A 54 -2.57 7.94 8.03
N LEU A 55 -3.38 7.00 7.54
CA LEU A 55 -4.82 7.09 7.43
C LEU A 55 -5.46 6.71 8.78
#